data_AF-A0A368XUQ9-F1
#
_entry.id   AF-A0A368XUQ9-F1
#
_cell.length_a   1.000
_cell.length_b   1.000
_cell.length_c   1.000
_cell.angle_alpha   90.00
_cell.angle_beta   90.00
_cell.angle_gamma   90.00
#
_symmetry.space_group_name_H-M   'P 1'
#
loop_
_entity.id
_entity.type
_entity.pdbx_description
1 polymer ?
#
loop_
_entity_poly.entity_id
_entity_poly.type
_entity_poly.pdbx_seq_one_letter_code
_entity_poly.pdbx_strand_id
1 'polypeptide(L)'
;MPSHSSLVSRRCLPKRDTDCDSPPVPPLAGCAQFALAADGKEMSTTMAFVRMLGQLLKDKDLGPRIVPIVADEARTFGMANLFKQVGIYSSVGQRYAPEDIGSVLSYREALDGQILEEGISEAGAIASWTAAATSYSVHGLAMLPFYIYYSMFGFQRVGDAIWAAADQRARGFLLGATSGRTTLGGEGLQHQDGSSHLVAAKRSVKSRLHHDSA
;
A
#
# COMPACT_ATOMS: atom_id res chain seq x y z
N MET A 1 27.25 -20.83 45.13
CA MET A 1 27.59 -20.49 43.74
C MET A 1 26.47 -21.00 42.85
N PRO A 2 25.62 -20.14 42.26
CA PRO A 2 24.59 -20.60 41.33
C PRO A 2 25.20 -20.69 39.92
N SER A 3 25.15 -21.88 39.34
CA SER A 3 25.59 -22.17 37.97
C SER A 3 24.67 -21.45 36.96
N HIS A 4 25.14 -20.35 36.40
CA HIS A 4 24.55 -19.78 35.19
C HIS A 4 25.00 -20.61 33.98
N SER A 5 24.24 -21.63 33.65
CA SER A 5 24.25 -22.18 32.29
C SER A 5 23.35 -21.30 31.43
N SER A 6 23.88 -20.16 30.97
CA SER A 6 23.27 -19.46 29.85
C SER A 6 23.59 -20.28 28.59
N LEU A 7 22.63 -21.09 28.17
CA LEU A 7 22.63 -21.63 26.82
C LEU A 7 22.61 -20.45 25.86
N VAL A 8 23.79 -20.07 25.37
CA VAL A 8 23.93 -19.20 24.21
C VAL A 8 23.33 -19.98 23.05
N SER A 9 22.04 -19.80 22.82
CA SER A 9 21.35 -20.25 21.63
C SER A 9 22.03 -19.59 20.44
N ARG A 10 23.01 -20.28 19.84
CA ARG A 10 23.65 -19.86 18.60
C ARG A 10 22.54 -19.68 17.57
N ARG A 11 22.17 -18.44 17.26
CA ARG A 11 21.23 -18.14 16.18
C ARG A 11 21.96 -18.47 14.87
N CYS A 12 21.61 -19.59 14.24
CA CYS A 12 22.06 -19.94 12.90
C CYS A 12 21.22 -19.19 11.85
N LEU A 13 21.79 -18.98 10.67
CA LEU A 13 21.11 -18.37 9.52
C LEU A 13 21.10 -19.36 8.34
N PRO A 14 20.03 -19.38 7.52
CA PRO A 14 18.84 -18.51 7.58
C PRO A 14 17.85 -18.92 8.69
N LYS A 15 17.22 -17.93 9.31
CA LYS A 15 16.15 -18.10 10.30
C LYS A 15 14.99 -17.16 9.96
N ARG A 16 13.76 -17.62 10.17
CA ARG A 16 12.53 -16.83 9.99
C ARG A 16 11.76 -16.79 11.30
N ASP A 17 11.42 -15.59 11.76
CA ASP A 17 10.56 -15.37 12.93
C ASP A 17 9.12 -15.09 12.45
N THR A 18 8.13 -15.65 13.14
CA THR A 18 6.70 -15.54 12.76
C THR A 18 5.89 -14.66 13.68
N ASP A 19 6.43 -14.35 14.85
CA ASP A 19 5.74 -13.63 15.91
C ASP A 19 6.15 -12.16 15.86
N CYS A 20 5.15 -11.29 15.90
CA CYS A 20 5.32 -9.84 15.88
C CYS A 20 4.07 -9.19 16.47
N ASP A 21 4.26 -8.14 17.27
CA ASP A 21 3.16 -7.36 17.82
C ASP A 21 2.36 -6.74 16.67
N SER A 22 1.04 -6.93 16.72
CA SER A 22 0.13 -6.37 15.73
C SER A 22 -0.34 -5.00 16.18
N PRO A 23 -0.34 -3.97 15.29
CA PRO A 23 -0.88 -2.68 15.64
C PRO A 23 -2.38 -2.78 15.93
N PRO A 24 -2.93 -1.93 16.81
CA PRO A 24 -4.36 -1.90 17.05
C PRO A 24 -5.10 -1.54 15.77
N VAL A 25 -6.26 -2.15 15.56
CA VAL A 25 -7.13 -1.87 14.41
C VAL A 25 -8.16 -0.82 14.85
N PRO A 26 -8.19 0.38 14.22
CA PRO A 26 -9.16 1.41 14.56
C PRO A 26 -10.60 0.93 14.31
N PRO A 27 -11.58 1.41 15.10
CA PRO A 27 -12.99 1.06 14.87
C PRO A 27 -13.48 1.64 13.54
N LEU A 28 -14.40 0.92 12.87
CA LEU A 28 -14.96 1.33 11.57
C LEU A 28 -15.55 2.74 11.58
N ALA A 29 -16.20 3.14 12.69
CA ALA A 29 -16.75 4.48 12.83
C ALA A 29 -15.68 5.60 12.71
N GLY A 30 -14.42 5.30 13.07
CA GLY A 30 -13.30 6.24 12.97
C GLY A 30 -12.77 6.42 11.55
N CYS A 31 -12.85 5.39 10.70
CA CYS A 31 -12.21 5.40 9.38
C CYS A 31 -13.18 5.31 8.18
N ALA A 32 -14.41 4.81 8.37
CA ALA A 32 -15.33 4.47 7.28
C ALA A 32 -16.74 5.06 7.41
N GLN A 33 -17.04 5.83 8.47
CA GLN A 33 -18.39 6.36 8.71
C GLN A 33 -18.97 7.14 7.53
N PHE A 34 -18.11 7.87 6.81
CA PHE A 34 -18.54 8.64 5.64
C PHE A 34 -19.04 7.78 4.47
N ALA A 35 -18.59 6.53 4.39
CA ALA A 35 -19.03 5.57 3.37
C ALA A 35 -20.28 4.82 3.86
N LEU A 36 -20.34 4.49 5.15
CA LEU A 36 -21.48 3.81 5.77
C LEU A 36 -22.73 4.70 5.87
N ALA A 37 -22.55 6.01 6.01
CA ALA A 37 -23.59 7.01 6.06
C ALA A 37 -23.35 8.11 5.03
N ALA A 38 -23.38 7.73 3.74
CA ALA A 38 -23.05 8.62 2.63
C ALA A 38 -24.07 9.77 2.42
N ASP A 39 -25.30 9.65 2.93
CA ASP A 39 -26.35 10.69 2.89
C ASP A 39 -26.59 11.22 1.46
N GLY A 40 -26.69 10.31 0.49
CA GLY A 40 -26.88 10.64 -0.93
C GLY A 40 -25.67 11.24 -1.65
N LYS A 41 -24.50 11.34 -0.99
CA LYS A 41 -23.27 11.82 -1.65
C LYS A 41 -22.65 10.73 -2.51
N GLU A 42 -22.56 11.00 -3.80
CA GLU A 42 -21.85 10.14 -4.74
C GLU A 42 -20.34 10.20 -4.50
N MET A 43 -19.68 9.04 -4.55
CA MET A 43 -18.24 8.91 -4.53
C MET A 43 -17.82 7.62 -5.20
N SER A 44 -16.66 7.63 -5.87
CA SER A 44 -16.06 6.39 -6.35
C SER A 44 -15.48 5.56 -5.19
N THR A 45 -15.31 4.27 -5.42
CA THR A 45 -14.64 3.37 -4.47
C THR A 45 -13.19 3.80 -4.20
N THR A 46 -12.49 4.35 -5.20
CA THR A 46 -11.15 4.95 -5.02
C THR A 46 -11.20 6.16 -4.09
N MET A 47 -12.18 7.06 -4.25
CA MET A 47 -12.35 8.21 -3.35
C MET A 47 -12.64 7.75 -1.91
N ALA A 48 -13.48 6.73 -1.76
CA ALA A 48 -13.75 6.15 -0.45
C ALA A 48 -12.47 5.56 0.17
N PHE A 49 -11.70 4.78 -0.60
CA PHE A 49 -10.42 4.25 -0.13
C PHE A 49 -9.46 5.34 0.33
N VAL A 50 -9.19 6.36 -0.50
CA VAL A 50 -8.22 7.41 -0.15
C VAL A 50 -8.67 8.20 1.07
N ARG A 51 -9.98 8.45 1.21
CA ARG A 51 -10.53 9.12 2.39
C ARG A 51 -10.38 8.26 3.64
N MET A 52 -10.60 6.95 3.55
CA MET A 52 -10.37 6.00 4.64
C MET A 52 -8.89 5.95 5.02
N LEU A 53 -7.99 5.84 4.04
CA LEU A 53 -6.53 5.85 4.25
C LEU A 53 -6.08 7.12 4.96
N GLY A 54 -6.61 8.28 4.56
CA GLY A 54 -6.32 9.57 5.21
C GLY A 54 -6.73 9.61 6.69
N GLN A 55 -7.82 8.93 7.08
CA GLN A 55 -8.20 8.80 8.50
C GLN A 55 -7.30 7.82 9.24
N LEU A 56 -6.98 6.68 8.63
CA LEU A 56 -6.08 5.68 9.23
C LEU A 56 -4.68 6.26 9.48
N LEU A 57 -4.17 7.11 8.58
CA LEU A 57 -2.89 7.81 8.74
C LEU A 57 -2.87 8.81 9.91
N LYS A 58 -4.03 9.22 10.43
CA LYS A 58 -4.12 10.11 11.61
C LYS A 58 -4.15 9.35 12.93
N ASP A 59 -4.38 8.04 12.88
CA ASP A 59 -4.32 7.20 14.07
C ASP A 59 -2.90 7.20 14.63
N LYS A 60 -2.75 7.39 15.95
CA LYS A 60 -1.43 7.56 16.57
C LYS A 60 -0.63 6.25 16.63
N ASP A 61 -1.32 5.12 16.70
CA ASP A 61 -0.70 3.81 16.89
C ASP A 61 -0.53 3.08 15.55
N LEU A 62 -1.54 3.16 14.68
CA LEU A 62 -1.52 2.54 13.35
C LEU A 62 -0.90 3.45 12.28
N GLY A 63 -1.14 4.76 12.33
CA GLY A 63 -0.70 5.72 11.31
C GLY A 63 0.79 5.58 10.96
N PRO A 64 1.72 5.55 11.93
CA PRO A 64 3.15 5.35 11.68
C PRO A 64 3.53 3.98 11.08
N ARG A 65 2.61 3.00 11.07
CA ARG A 65 2.84 1.66 10.48
C ARG A 65 2.36 1.56 9.04
N ILE A 66 1.55 2.50 8.57
CA ILE A 66 1.00 2.49 7.22
C ILE A 66 2.07 2.90 6.22
N VAL A 67 2.15 2.20 5.09
CA VAL A 67 3.08 2.54 4.00
C VAL A 67 2.26 2.74 2.73
N PRO A 68 1.82 3.96 2.41
CA PRO A 68 1.19 4.23 1.12
C PRO A 68 2.24 4.18 0.00
N ILE A 69 1.94 3.46 -1.06
CA ILE A 69 2.84 3.25 -2.20
C ILE A 69 2.09 3.56 -3.49
N VAL A 70 2.76 4.30 -4.38
CA VAL A 70 2.26 4.71 -5.69
C VAL A 70 3.36 4.54 -6.73
N ALA A 71 2.93 4.33 -7.97
CA ALA A 71 3.79 4.32 -9.13
C ALA A 71 3.33 5.45 -10.08
N ASP A 72 3.89 6.64 -9.89
CA ASP A 72 3.68 7.91 -10.60
C ASP A 72 2.29 8.56 -10.39
N GLU A 73 1.22 7.80 -10.60
CA GLU A 73 -0.13 8.30 -10.86
C GLU A 73 -0.99 8.61 -9.60
N ALA A 74 -0.37 9.20 -8.60
CA ALA A 74 -1.02 9.51 -7.32
C ALA A 74 -2.17 10.53 -7.43
N ARG A 75 -2.09 11.53 -8.34
CA ARG A 75 -3.15 12.53 -8.50
C ARG A 75 -4.43 11.93 -9.07
N THR A 76 -4.29 11.05 -10.05
CA THR A 76 -5.43 10.36 -10.69
C THR A 76 -6.22 9.54 -9.68
N PHE A 77 -5.56 9.00 -8.66
CA PHE A 77 -6.21 8.27 -7.58
C PHE A 77 -6.73 9.18 -6.46
N GLY A 78 -6.55 10.50 -6.55
CA GLY A 78 -7.00 11.46 -5.53
C GLY A 78 -6.09 11.54 -4.30
N MET A 79 -4.87 11.00 -4.36
CA MET A 79 -3.93 10.98 -3.23
C MET A 79 -3.23 12.32 -2.95
N ALA A 80 -3.44 13.34 -3.79
CA ALA A 80 -2.78 14.64 -3.66
C ALA A 80 -2.94 15.27 -2.26
N ASN A 81 -4.09 15.08 -1.61
CA ASN A 81 -4.32 15.55 -0.24
C ASN A 81 -3.40 14.90 0.80
N LEU A 82 -2.96 13.66 0.55
CA LEU A 82 -2.09 12.91 1.46
C LEU A 82 -0.65 13.41 1.41
N PHE A 83 -0.19 13.94 0.28
CA PHE A 83 1.16 14.52 0.16
C PHE A 83 1.42 15.63 1.17
N LYS A 84 0.41 16.47 1.40
CA LYS A 84 0.52 17.54 2.41
C LYS A 84 0.45 16.99 3.83
N GLN A 85 -0.31 15.92 4.05
CA GLN A 85 -0.51 15.34 5.37
C GLN A 85 0.73 14.58 5.86
N VAL A 86 1.32 13.74 5.00
CA VAL A 86 2.37 12.80 5.41
C VAL A 86 3.65 12.86 4.55
N GLY A 87 3.68 13.69 3.51
CA GLY A 87 4.86 13.85 2.65
C GLY A 87 5.19 12.64 1.78
N ILE A 88 6.02 12.87 0.77
CA ILE A 88 6.66 11.84 -0.05
C ILE A 88 8.05 11.59 0.53
N TYR A 89 8.39 10.33 0.77
CA TYR A 89 9.70 9.95 1.23
C TYR A 89 10.75 10.25 0.17
N SER A 90 11.81 10.95 0.55
CA SER A 90 12.99 11.15 -0.28
C SER A 90 14.22 11.09 0.61
N SER A 91 15.12 10.14 0.33
CA SER A 91 16.36 9.95 1.09
C SER A 91 17.30 11.17 1.05
N VAL A 92 17.03 12.11 0.15
CA VAL A 92 17.79 13.33 -0.03
C VAL A 92 17.00 14.61 0.29
N GLY A 93 15.74 14.45 0.70
CA GLY A 93 14.79 15.56 0.90
C GLY A 93 14.46 16.33 -0.38
N GLN A 94 13.68 17.41 -0.24
CA GLN A 94 13.30 18.28 -1.36
C GLN A 94 14.52 19.05 -1.90
N ARG A 95 15.01 18.67 -3.10
CA ARG A 95 16.15 19.34 -3.76
C ARG A 95 15.78 20.30 -4.89
N TYR A 96 14.50 20.42 -5.19
CA TYR A 96 14.00 21.23 -6.30
C TYR A 96 12.68 21.92 -5.89
N ALA A 97 12.34 23.01 -6.55
CA ALA A 97 11.04 23.65 -6.34
C ALA A 97 9.96 22.76 -6.99
N PRO A 98 8.90 22.37 -6.26
CA PRO A 98 7.78 21.67 -6.86
C PRO A 98 7.18 22.49 -8.00
N GLU A 99 6.83 21.84 -9.10
CA GLU A 99 6.15 22.50 -10.22
C GLU A 99 4.84 23.16 -9.78
N ASP A 100 4.18 22.55 -8.79
CA ASP A 100 2.90 22.99 -8.25
C ASP A 100 3.04 23.73 -6.91
N ILE A 101 4.19 24.36 -6.64
CA ILE A 101 4.45 25.08 -5.37
C ILE A 101 3.39 26.17 -5.06
N GLY A 102 2.72 26.73 -6.07
CA GLY A 102 1.63 27.69 -5.91
C GLY A 102 0.25 27.06 -5.64
N SER A 103 0.14 25.74 -5.68
CA SER A 103 -1.10 25.00 -5.44
C SER A 103 -1.29 24.68 -3.96
N VAL A 104 -2.55 24.64 -3.52
CA VAL A 104 -2.92 24.17 -2.16
C VAL A 104 -2.46 22.72 -1.91
N LEU A 105 -2.34 21.94 -3.00
CA LEU A 105 -1.98 20.52 -3.03
C LEU A 105 -0.56 20.28 -3.54
N SER A 106 0.34 21.24 -3.35
CA SER A 106 1.75 21.10 -3.69
C SER A 106 2.34 19.83 -3.07
N TYR A 107 3.08 19.04 -3.83
CA TYR A 107 3.80 17.91 -3.24
C TYR A 107 4.97 18.38 -2.39
N ARG A 108 5.34 17.56 -1.41
CA ARG A 108 6.45 17.81 -0.49
C ARG A 108 7.24 16.52 -0.31
N GLU A 109 8.46 16.50 -0.83
CA GLU A 109 9.44 15.50 -0.49
C GLU A 109 10.10 15.82 0.85
N ALA A 110 10.29 14.79 1.67
CA ALA A 110 10.94 14.94 2.96
C ALA A 110 11.65 13.65 3.38
N LEU A 111 12.69 13.79 4.21
CA LEU A 111 13.39 12.64 4.80
C LEU A 111 12.46 11.82 5.71
N ASP A 112 11.46 12.47 6.29
CA ASP A 112 10.41 11.90 7.14
C ASP A 112 9.08 11.72 6.39
N GLY A 113 9.09 11.83 5.06
CA GLY A 113 7.92 11.54 4.24
C GLY A 113 7.50 10.07 4.37
N GLN A 114 6.20 9.81 4.28
CA GLN A 114 5.65 8.47 4.52
C GLN A 114 5.20 7.75 3.24
N ILE A 115 4.86 8.50 2.19
CA ILE A 115 4.45 7.94 0.90
C ILE A 115 5.69 7.52 0.12
N LEU A 116 5.71 6.28 -0.37
CA LEU A 116 6.72 5.82 -1.32
C LEU A 116 6.21 6.08 -2.75
N GLU A 117 6.87 7.01 -3.44
CA GLU A 117 6.63 7.33 -4.84
C GLU A 117 7.75 6.71 -5.68
N GLU A 118 7.41 5.64 -6.40
CA GLU A 118 8.38 4.80 -7.11
C GLU A 118 8.51 5.18 -8.60
N GLY A 119 7.80 6.24 -9.01
CA GLY A 119 7.71 6.67 -10.41
C GLY A 119 7.08 5.59 -11.30
N ILE A 120 7.40 5.58 -12.58
CA ILE A 120 6.85 4.63 -13.57
C ILE A 120 7.55 3.25 -13.40
N SER A 121 7.33 2.61 -12.26
CA SER A 121 7.96 1.34 -11.90
C SER A 121 7.04 0.50 -11.02
N GLU A 122 6.13 -0.26 -11.63
CA GLU A 122 5.30 -1.20 -10.87
C GLU A 122 6.14 -2.31 -10.23
N ALA A 123 7.28 -2.65 -10.84
CA ALA A 123 8.24 -3.60 -10.30
C ALA A 123 8.96 -3.06 -9.05
N GLY A 124 9.29 -1.75 -9.03
CA GLY A 124 9.82 -1.08 -7.84
C GLY A 124 8.77 -1.01 -6.74
N ALA A 125 7.56 -0.57 -7.08
CA ALA A 125 6.46 -0.46 -6.12
C ALA A 125 6.06 -1.79 -5.49
N ILE A 126 6.01 -2.89 -6.25
CA ILE A 126 5.74 -4.21 -5.65
C ILE A 126 6.90 -4.72 -4.79
N ALA A 127 8.15 -4.35 -5.10
CA ALA A 127 9.30 -4.68 -4.27
C ALA A 127 9.25 -3.94 -2.92
N SER A 128 8.99 -2.63 -2.94
CA SER A 128 8.78 -1.82 -1.74
C SER A 128 7.58 -2.32 -0.92
N TRP A 129 6.48 -2.68 -1.59
CA TRP A 129 5.32 -3.31 -0.95
C TRP A 129 5.70 -4.63 -0.28
N THR A 130 6.46 -5.49 -0.95
CA THR A 130 6.86 -6.80 -0.42
C THR A 130 7.75 -6.65 0.82
N ALA A 131 8.71 -5.72 0.79
CA ALA A 131 9.58 -5.42 1.92
C ALA A 131 8.76 -4.95 3.14
N ALA A 132 7.85 -4.00 2.96
CA ALA A 132 6.96 -3.54 4.03
C ALA A 132 6.02 -4.67 4.52
N ALA A 133 5.43 -5.43 3.60
CA ALA A 133 4.45 -6.48 3.89
C ALA A 133 5.04 -7.69 4.63
N THR A 134 6.37 -7.83 4.60
CA THR A 134 7.11 -8.92 5.28
C THR A 134 7.93 -8.42 6.48
N SER A 135 7.95 -7.11 6.73
CA SER A 135 8.70 -6.49 7.85
C SER A 135 8.34 -7.06 9.22
N TYR A 136 7.10 -7.55 9.40
CA TYR A 136 6.70 -8.26 10.64
C TYR A 136 7.58 -9.47 10.94
N SER A 137 8.09 -10.15 9.91
CA SER A 137 8.90 -11.36 10.03
C SER A 137 10.40 -11.06 9.90
N VAL A 138 10.77 -10.16 8.98
CA VAL A 138 12.18 -9.84 8.69
C VAL A 138 12.78 -8.93 9.76
N HIS A 139 12.00 -7.98 10.27
CA HIS A 139 12.46 -6.95 11.22
C HIS A 139 11.75 -7.01 12.57
N GLY A 140 10.78 -7.91 12.75
CA GLY A 140 9.94 -7.95 13.95
C GLY A 140 9.04 -6.72 14.10
N LEU A 141 8.80 -5.98 13.02
CA LEU A 141 8.03 -4.75 13.02
C LEU A 141 6.93 -4.81 11.97
N ALA A 142 5.68 -4.97 12.42
CA ALA A 142 4.53 -5.03 11.53
C ALA A 142 4.28 -3.67 10.87
N MET A 143 4.42 -3.64 9.54
CA MET A 143 4.05 -2.52 8.68
C MET A 143 2.85 -2.92 7.83
N LEU A 144 2.06 -1.94 7.41
CA LEU A 144 0.83 -2.14 6.66
C LEU A 144 0.88 -1.38 5.31
N PRO A 145 1.40 -2.01 4.25
CA PRO A 145 1.51 -1.34 2.97
C PRO A 145 0.21 -1.35 2.16
N PHE A 146 -0.07 -0.22 1.53
CA PHE A 146 -1.16 -0.02 0.57
C PHE A 146 -0.56 0.43 -0.75
N TYR A 147 -0.46 -0.47 -1.72
CA TYR A 147 0.01 -0.13 -3.06
C TYR A 147 -1.19 0.06 -4.00
N ILE A 148 -1.39 1.29 -4.47
CA ILE A 148 -2.44 1.65 -5.43
C ILE A 148 -1.83 1.95 -6.80
N TYR A 149 -2.43 1.39 -7.84
CA TYR A 149 -1.92 1.42 -9.20
C TYR A 149 -3.05 1.20 -10.21
N TYR A 150 -2.82 1.47 -11.49
CA TYR A 150 -3.75 1.07 -12.56
C TYR A 150 -3.91 -0.45 -12.56
N SER A 151 -5.10 -0.94 -12.29
CA SER A 151 -5.41 -2.38 -12.15
C SER A 151 -4.80 -3.27 -13.25
N MET A 152 -4.77 -2.79 -14.49
CA MET A 152 -4.15 -3.47 -15.64
C MET A 152 -2.66 -3.79 -15.43
N PHE A 153 -1.91 -2.96 -14.71
CA PHE A 153 -0.48 -3.12 -14.47
C PHE A 153 -0.15 -3.81 -13.14
N GLY A 154 -1.13 -4.46 -12.51
CA GLY A 154 -0.90 -5.34 -11.38
C GLY A 154 -0.52 -6.74 -11.82
N PHE A 155 -1.46 -7.68 -11.68
CA PHE A 155 -1.23 -9.10 -11.93
C PHE A 155 -0.74 -9.43 -13.35
N GLN A 156 -1.09 -8.62 -14.34
CA GLN A 156 -0.62 -8.84 -15.72
C GLN A 156 0.85 -8.44 -15.90
N ARG A 157 1.31 -7.38 -15.23
CA ARG A 157 2.65 -6.80 -15.42
C ARG A 157 3.67 -7.35 -14.42
N VAL A 158 3.28 -7.50 -13.16
CA VAL A 158 4.16 -7.91 -12.05
C VAL A 158 3.68 -9.18 -11.34
N GLY A 159 2.90 -10.02 -12.04
CA GLY A 159 2.28 -11.23 -11.46
C GLY A 159 3.26 -12.19 -10.77
N ASP A 160 4.46 -12.36 -11.32
CA ASP A 160 5.50 -13.24 -10.77
C ASP A 160 6.13 -12.66 -9.47
N ALA A 161 6.24 -11.33 -9.38
CA ALA A 161 6.65 -10.69 -8.13
C ALA A 161 5.57 -10.82 -7.05
N ILE A 162 4.29 -10.66 -7.41
CA ILE A 162 3.18 -10.89 -6.48
C ILE A 162 3.12 -12.37 -6.04
N TRP A 163 3.46 -13.29 -6.94
CA TRP A 163 3.63 -14.71 -6.60
C TRP A 163 4.70 -14.91 -5.53
N ALA A 164 5.90 -14.39 -5.77
CA ALA A 164 7.02 -14.49 -4.85
C ALA A 164 6.70 -13.86 -3.50
N ALA A 165 6.01 -12.71 -3.48
CA ALA A 165 5.59 -12.06 -2.25
C ALA A 165 4.59 -12.91 -1.44
N ALA A 166 3.69 -13.63 -2.11
CA ALA A 166 2.79 -14.56 -1.44
C ALA A 166 3.54 -15.75 -0.83
N ASP A 167 4.56 -16.28 -1.52
CA ASP A 167 5.43 -17.33 -0.98
C ASP A 167 6.20 -16.84 0.27
N GLN A 168 6.64 -15.58 0.27
CA GLN A 168 7.23 -14.90 1.44
C GLN A 168 6.25 -14.60 2.58
N ARG A 169 4.96 -14.93 2.41
CA ARG A 169 3.87 -14.65 3.38
C ARG A 169 3.68 -13.16 3.63
N ALA A 170 3.73 -12.35 2.57
CA ALA A 170 3.42 -10.93 2.61
C ALA A 170 2.00 -10.67 3.16
N ARG A 171 1.88 -9.62 3.99
CA ARG A 171 0.61 -9.12 4.55
C ARG A 171 0.46 -7.64 4.21
N GLY A 172 -0.51 -7.29 3.37
CA GLY A 172 -0.75 -5.92 2.92
C GLY A 172 -1.87 -5.85 1.89
N PHE A 173 -2.10 -4.66 1.34
CA PHE A 173 -3.16 -4.39 0.37
C PHE A 173 -2.60 -3.98 -0.99
N LEU A 174 -3.11 -4.61 -2.04
CA LEU A 174 -2.92 -4.23 -3.44
C LEU A 174 -4.24 -3.66 -3.95
N LEU A 175 -4.22 -2.43 -4.48
CA LEU A 175 -5.40 -1.71 -4.92
C LEU A 175 -5.29 -1.43 -6.42
N GLY A 176 -5.93 -2.27 -7.22
CA GLY A 176 -6.13 -2.01 -8.63
C GLY A 176 -7.18 -0.93 -8.83
N ALA A 177 -6.73 0.33 -8.89
CA ALA A 177 -7.58 1.45 -9.23
C ALA A 177 -7.90 1.48 -10.72
N THR A 178 -8.81 2.38 -11.10
CA THR A 178 -9.26 2.59 -12.49
C THR A 178 -9.64 1.28 -13.20
N SER A 179 -10.17 0.33 -12.43
CA SER A 179 -10.60 -0.99 -12.87
C SER A 179 -11.93 -0.95 -13.60
N GLY A 180 -12.20 -2.00 -14.37
CA GLY A 180 -13.41 -2.13 -15.16
C GLY A 180 -13.18 -1.78 -16.63
N ARG A 181 -13.53 -2.71 -17.51
CA ARG A 181 -13.28 -2.62 -18.96
C ARG A 181 -13.93 -1.36 -19.55
N THR A 182 -15.10 -0.99 -19.06
CA THR A 182 -15.89 0.13 -19.57
C THR A 182 -15.75 1.41 -18.73
N THR A 183 -15.33 1.29 -17.47
CA THR A 183 -15.18 2.42 -16.54
C THR A 183 -14.08 3.37 -17.00
N LEU A 184 -12.97 2.84 -17.52
CA LEU A 184 -11.82 3.62 -18.02
C LEU A 184 -11.81 3.70 -19.56
N GLY A 185 -12.95 4.06 -20.17
CA GLY A 185 -13.14 4.03 -21.62
C GLY A 185 -12.12 4.83 -22.45
N GLY A 186 -11.70 6.00 -21.95
CA GLY A 186 -10.84 6.95 -22.68
C GLY A 186 -9.38 6.54 -22.87
N GLU A 187 -8.84 5.67 -21.99
CA GLU A 187 -7.42 5.28 -21.99
C GLU A 187 -7.07 4.18 -23.01
N GLY A 188 -8.10 3.54 -23.59
CA GLY A 188 -7.96 2.57 -24.66
C GLY A 188 -7.48 1.17 -24.22
N LEU A 189 -7.07 0.38 -25.23
CA LEU A 189 -6.92 -1.07 -25.15
C LEU A 189 -5.98 -1.55 -24.02
N GLN A 190 -4.88 -0.83 -23.79
CA GLN A 190 -3.83 -1.23 -22.86
C GLN A 190 -4.10 -0.85 -21.41
N HIS A 191 -5.20 -0.15 -21.11
CA HIS A 191 -5.54 0.33 -19.75
C HIS A 191 -6.88 -0.20 -19.24
N GLN A 192 -7.83 -0.50 -20.14
CA GLN A 192 -9.16 -0.97 -19.79
C GLN A 192 -9.11 -2.40 -19.20
N ASP A 193 -9.07 -2.54 -17.88
CA ASP A 193 -8.95 -3.85 -17.23
C ASP A 193 -10.31 -4.56 -17.09
N GLY A 194 -10.40 -5.76 -17.67
CA GLY A 194 -11.53 -6.67 -17.49
C GLY A 194 -11.11 -8.09 -17.16
N SER A 195 -9.88 -8.28 -16.64
CA SER A 195 -9.31 -9.62 -16.45
C SER A 195 -8.45 -9.78 -15.21
N SER A 196 -8.04 -8.71 -14.51
CA SER A 196 -7.18 -8.82 -13.32
C SER A 196 -7.75 -9.75 -12.26
N HIS A 197 -9.06 -9.69 -11.98
CA HIS A 197 -9.73 -10.61 -11.05
C HIS A 197 -9.63 -12.08 -11.48
N LEU A 198 -9.72 -12.37 -12.78
CA LEU A 198 -9.54 -13.74 -13.29
C LEU A 198 -8.10 -14.22 -13.07
N VAL A 199 -7.11 -13.36 -13.30
CA VAL A 199 -5.70 -13.69 -13.05
C VAL A 199 -5.45 -13.88 -11.56
N ALA A 200 -6.02 -13.01 -10.73
CA ALA A 200 -5.89 -13.01 -9.28
C ALA A 200 -6.50 -14.28 -8.64
N ALA A 201 -7.67 -14.71 -9.14
CA ALA A 201 -8.40 -15.88 -8.68
C ALA A 201 -7.82 -17.23 -9.12
N LYS A 202 -6.85 -17.26 -10.05
CA LYS A 202 -6.18 -18.50 -10.42
C LYS A 202 -5.54 -19.12 -9.17
N ARG A 203 -5.86 -20.40 -8.94
CA ARG A 203 -5.47 -21.26 -7.79
C ARG A 203 -3.97 -21.32 -7.48
N SER A 204 -3.17 -20.73 -8.33
CA SER A 204 -1.74 -20.74 -8.19
C SER A 204 -1.40 -20.01 -6.86
N VAL A 205 -2.04 -18.89 -6.47
CA VAL A 205 -1.72 -18.24 -5.16
C VAL A 205 -2.72 -18.54 -4.04
N LYS A 206 -2.43 -19.63 -3.34
CA LYS A 206 -2.68 -19.91 -1.90
C LYS A 206 -3.55 -18.95 -1.07
N SER A 207 -2.97 -17.78 -0.80
CA SER A 207 -3.20 -17.00 0.43
C SER A 207 -3.77 -15.60 0.16
N ARG A 208 -4.53 -15.41 -0.92
CA ARG A 208 -5.12 -14.12 -1.27
C ARG A 208 -6.63 -14.09 -1.09
N LEU A 209 -7.12 -12.94 -0.64
CA LEU A 209 -8.53 -12.55 -0.71
C LEU A 209 -8.64 -11.46 -1.79
N HIS A 210 -9.57 -11.62 -2.72
CA HIS A 210 -9.85 -10.65 -3.77
C HIS A 210 -11.31 -10.21 -3.68
N HIS A 211 -11.56 -8.92 -3.82
CA HIS A 211 -12.88 -8.32 -3.73
C HIS A 211 -13.03 -7.23 -4.79
N ASP A 212 -14.22 -7.14 -5.38
CA ASP A 212 -14.64 -6.07 -6.27
C ASP A 212 -15.84 -5.39 -5.61
N SER A 213 -15.68 -4.11 -5.25
CA SER A 213 -16.71 -3.33 -4.58
C SER A 213 -17.51 -2.55 -5.62
N ALA A 214 -18.84 -2.64 -5.54
CA ALA A 214 -19.76 -1.87 -6.37
C ALA A 214 -19.74 -0.37 -6.02
#